data_AF-A0AA38FE28-F1
#
_entry.id   AF-A0AA38FE28-F1
#
_cell.length_a   1.000
_cell.length_b   1.000
_cell.length_c   1.000
_cell.angle_alpha   90.00
_cell.angle_beta   90.00
_cell.angle_gamma   90.00
#
_symmetry.space_group_name_H-M   'P 1'
#
loop_
_entity.id
_entity.type
_entity.pdbx_description
1 polymer ?
#
loop_
_entity_poly.entity_id
_entity_poly.type
_entity_poly.pdbx_seq_one_letter_code
_entity_poly.pdbx_strand_id
1 'polypeptide(L)'
;FLARFAASKKEDKQDKVDYTAKGVDLSKAKTNTPPEEGSPPLQAHIDPALSSKLYAALRHLRTMLVNESVGNVMPYHILGNATLQQISKRVPRTTEELMEINGIG
;
A
#
# COMPACT_ATOMS: atom_id res chain seq x y z
N PHE A 1 -22.18 -9.06 -37.95
CA PHE A 1 -22.21 -7.59 -37.81
C PHE A 1 -20.88 -7.13 -37.23
N LEU A 2 -20.14 -6.33 -37.99
CA LEU A 2 -18.78 -5.86 -37.69
C LEU A 2 -18.88 -4.44 -37.08
N ALA A 3 -18.41 -4.23 -35.85
CA ALA A 3 -18.45 -2.91 -35.21
C ALA A 3 -17.17 -2.11 -35.55
N ARG A 4 -17.34 -0.97 -36.22
CA ARG A 4 -16.30 0.00 -36.58
C ARG A 4 -16.18 1.03 -35.45
N PHE A 5 -14.98 1.24 -34.91
CA PHE A 5 -14.70 2.34 -33.99
C PHE A 5 -14.12 3.53 -34.75
N ALA A 6 -14.73 4.70 -34.57
CA ALA A 6 -14.26 5.97 -35.12
C ALA A 6 -13.22 6.61 -34.17
N ALA A 7 -12.08 7.01 -34.71
CA ALA A 7 -11.07 7.81 -34.03
C ALA A 7 -11.45 9.29 -34.06
N SER A 8 -11.23 10.00 -32.95
CA SER A 8 -11.11 11.46 -32.94
C SER A 8 -9.89 11.88 -32.14
N LYS A 9 -8.97 12.56 -32.84
CA LYS A 9 -7.92 13.41 -32.27
C LYS A 9 -8.54 14.76 -31.87
N LYS A 10 -8.04 15.39 -30.81
CA LYS A 10 -7.36 16.70 -30.87
C LYS A 10 -6.81 17.15 -29.50
N GLU A 11 -5.56 17.54 -29.61
CA GLU A 11 -4.63 18.32 -28.78
C GLU A 11 -5.17 19.69 -28.35
N ASP A 12 -4.88 20.13 -27.11
CA ASP A 12 -4.55 21.54 -26.78
C ASP A 12 -3.87 21.69 -25.41
N LYS A 13 -2.74 22.40 -25.46
CA LYS A 13 -2.06 23.28 -24.49
C LYS A 13 -1.54 22.83 -23.12
N GLN A 14 -0.21 22.99 -23.05
CA GLN A 14 0.64 23.32 -21.91
C GLN A 14 0.04 24.43 -21.02
N ASP A 15 0.09 24.22 -19.71
CA ASP A 15 0.08 25.31 -18.73
C ASP A 15 1.40 25.28 -17.95
N LYS A 16 2.03 26.45 -17.91
CA LYS A 16 3.39 26.71 -17.47
C LYS A 16 3.30 27.28 -16.06
N VAL A 17 3.57 26.47 -15.04
CA VAL A 17 3.67 26.95 -13.66
C VAL A 17 5.12 27.31 -13.32
N ASP A 18 5.40 28.60 -13.41
CA ASP A 18 6.63 29.22 -12.89
C ASP A 18 6.56 29.27 -11.35
N TYR A 19 7.40 28.50 -10.67
CA TYR A 19 7.71 28.71 -9.26
C TYR A 19 9.16 29.17 -9.12
N THR A 20 9.34 30.47 -8.93
CA THR A 20 10.59 31.07 -8.45
C THR A 20 10.59 31.05 -6.92
N ALA A 21 11.55 30.37 -6.31
CA ALA A 21 11.91 30.59 -4.92
C ALA A 21 13.32 30.06 -4.64
N LYS A 22 14.27 31.01 -4.69
CA LYS A 22 15.43 31.21 -3.80
C LYS A 22 16.24 29.96 -3.41
N GLY A 23 17.49 29.96 -3.90
CA GLY A 23 18.52 29.00 -3.54
C GLY A 23 18.78 28.93 -2.03
N VAL A 24 18.99 27.70 -1.57
CA VAL A 24 19.66 27.38 -0.33
C VAL A 24 20.77 26.40 -0.69
N ASP A 25 22.00 26.89 -0.61
CA ASP A 25 23.21 26.10 -0.54
C ASP A 25 23.20 25.33 0.78
N LEU A 26 23.21 24.00 0.71
CA LEU A 26 23.55 23.15 1.86
C LEU A 26 24.55 22.10 1.37
N SER A 27 25.78 22.57 1.32
CA SER A 27 27.00 21.79 1.31
C SER A 27 27.01 20.72 2.42
N LYS A 28 27.19 19.46 1.98
CA LYS A 28 28.18 18.49 2.50
C LYS A 28 28.22 18.28 4.02
N ALA A 29 27.59 17.20 4.49
CA ALA A 29 28.06 16.48 5.67
C ALA A 29 27.98 14.96 5.42
N LYS A 30 29.14 14.32 5.48
CA LYS A 30 29.38 12.89 5.35
C LYS A 30 29.96 12.45 6.68
N THR A 31 29.26 11.64 7.47
CA THR A 31 29.85 10.85 8.57
C THR A 31 29.04 9.57 8.77
N ASN A 32 29.76 8.46 8.82
CA ASN A 32 29.29 7.08 8.90
C ASN A 32 28.93 6.63 10.34
N THR A 33 28.34 5.43 10.40
CA THR A 33 28.38 4.36 11.45
C THR A 33 27.38 4.45 12.63
N PRO A 34 26.87 3.33 13.20
CA PRO A 34 26.82 1.89 12.78
C PRO A 34 25.38 1.30 12.69
N PRO A 35 25.19 0.03 12.24
CA PRO A 35 23.90 -0.66 12.27
C PRO A 35 23.60 -1.16 13.70
N GLU A 36 22.54 -0.63 14.31
CA GLU A 36 21.95 -1.20 15.53
C GLU A 36 21.12 -2.45 15.14
N GLU A 37 21.75 -3.62 15.27
CA GLU A 37 21.04 -4.87 15.55
C GLU A 37 20.35 -4.75 16.91
N GLY A 38 19.08 -5.18 17.00
CA GLY A 38 18.45 -5.47 18.29
C GLY A 38 17.30 -4.55 18.73
N SER A 39 16.61 -3.88 17.82
CA SER A 39 15.30 -3.31 18.18
C SER A 39 14.29 -4.44 18.42
N PRO A 40 13.65 -4.55 19.61
CA PRO A 40 12.48 -5.40 19.77
C PRO A 40 11.43 -4.96 18.74
N PRO A 41 10.48 -5.83 18.31
CA PRO A 41 9.43 -5.41 17.40
C PRO A 41 8.78 -4.19 18.04
N LEU A 42 8.87 -3.04 17.36
CA LEU A 42 8.15 -1.86 17.74
C LEU A 42 6.68 -2.27 17.66
N GLN A 43 6.11 -2.70 18.79
CA GLN A 43 4.67 -2.70 18.98
C GLN A 43 4.29 -1.23 19.04
N ALA A 44 4.37 -0.57 17.88
CA ALA A 44 3.87 0.75 17.67
C ALA A 44 2.43 0.68 18.14
N HIS A 45 2.09 1.48 19.15
CA HIS A 45 0.73 1.63 19.60
C HIS A 45 -0.05 2.25 18.43
N ILE A 46 -0.56 1.39 17.55
CA ILE A 46 -1.23 1.80 16.32
C ILE A 46 -2.53 2.48 16.74
N ASP A 47 -2.72 3.70 16.24
CA ASP A 47 -3.97 4.43 16.40
C ASP A 47 -5.16 3.55 15.97
N PRO A 48 -6.14 3.30 16.85
CA PRO A 48 -7.33 2.53 16.52
C PRO A 48 -8.06 3.04 15.27
N ALA A 49 -8.04 4.34 15.01
CA ALA A 49 -8.64 4.92 13.81
C ALA A 49 -7.88 4.51 12.54
N LEU A 50 -6.55 4.46 12.59
CA LEU A 50 -5.73 3.94 11.48
C LEU A 50 -5.95 2.45 11.26
N SER A 51 -5.98 1.63 12.33
CA SER A 51 -6.25 0.20 12.21
C SER A 51 -7.61 -0.07 11.57
N SER A 52 -8.63 0.72 11.92
CA SER A 52 -9.98 0.61 11.35
C SER A 52 -9.99 0.93 9.86
N LYS A 53 -9.30 2.02 9.45
CA LYS A 53 -9.17 2.39 8.03
C LYS A 53 -8.42 1.32 7.24
N LEU A 54 -7.33 0.79 7.80
CA LEU A 54 -6.54 -0.27 7.17
C LEU A 54 -7.36 -1.55 7.01
N TYR A 55 -8.11 -1.95 8.03
CA TYR A 55 -9.01 -3.09 7.94
C TYR A 55 -10.05 -2.94 6.82
N ALA A 56 -10.66 -1.75 6.71
CA ALA A 56 -11.62 -1.45 5.64
C ALA A 56 -10.95 -1.53 4.25
N ALA A 57 -9.76 -0.94 4.08
CA ALA A 57 -9.01 -0.99 2.84
C ALA A 57 -8.65 -2.42 2.43
N LEU A 58 -8.19 -3.25 3.38
CA LEU A 58 -7.90 -4.67 3.15
C LEU A 58 -9.15 -5.46 2.73
N ARG A 59 -10.31 -5.19 3.34
CA ARG A 59 -11.58 -5.81 2.90
C ARG A 59 -11.94 -5.42 1.47
N HIS A 60 -11.69 -4.16 1.10
CA HIS A 60 -11.93 -3.67 -0.25
C HIS A 60 -10.99 -4.36 -1.25
N LEU A 61 -9.69 -4.40 -0.98
CA LEU A 61 -8.71 -5.12 -1.78
C LEU A 61 -9.10 -6.59 -1.96
N ARG A 62 -9.47 -7.28 -0.86
CA ARG A 62 -9.94 -8.67 -0.94
C ARG A 62 -11.15 -8.83 -1.84
N THR A 63 -12.07 -7.87 -1.83
CA THR A 63 -13.26 -7.90 -2.70
C THR A 63 -12.88 -7.72 -4.16
N MET A 64 -11.94 -6.82 -4.45
CA MET A 64 -11.40 -6.64 -5.81
C MET A 64 -10.77 -7.93 -6.32
N LEU A 65 -9.93 -8.59 -5.51
CA LEU A 65 -9.28 -9.84 -5.89
C LEU A 65 -10.28 -10.98 -6.12
N VAL A 66 -11.36 -11.06 -5.34
CA VAL A 66 -12.45 -12.01 -5.60
C VAL A 66 -13.11 -11.74 -6.95
N ASN A 67 -13.40 -10.48 -7.26
CA ASN A 67 -14.05 -10.10 -8.51
C ASN A 67 -13.15 -10.32 -9.74
N GLU A 68 -11.83 -10.22 -9.56
CA GLU A 68 -10.83 -10.49 -10.60
C GLU A 68 -10.60 -12.00 -10.80
N SER A 69 -10.90 -12.82 -9.78
CA SER A 69 -10.71 -14.26 -9.87
C SER A 69 -11.74 -14.93 -10.77
N VAL A 70 -11.30 -15.87 -11.59
CA VAL A 70 -12.18 -16.69 -12.42
C VAL A 70 -12.65 -17.89 -11.59
N GLY A 71 -13.91 -17.90 -11.19
CA GLY A 71 -14.53 -19.03 -10.48
C GLY A 71 -15.37 -18.60 -9.28
N ASN A 72 -15.89 -19.59 -8.54
CA ASN A 72 -16.65 -19.35 -7.32
C ASN A 72 -15.71 -19.23 -6.11
N VAL A 73 -14.87 -18.20 -6.13
CA VAL A 73 -13.97 -17.88 -5.02
C VAL A 73 -14.72 -17.00 -4.04
N MET A 74 -14.79 -17.45 -2.79
CA MET A 74 -15.34 -16.64 -1.70
C MET A 74 -14.23 -15.83 -1.03
N PRO A 75 -14.53 -14.67 -0.44
CA PRO A 75 -13.50 -13.79 0.15
C PRO A 75 -12.58 -14.49 1.16
N TYR A 76 -13.11 -15.42 1.96
CA TYR A 76 -12.33 -16.13 2.98
C TYR A 76 -11.31 -17.13 2.40
N HIS A 77 -11.42 -17.51 1.12
CA HIS A 77 -10.39 -18.31 0.44
C HIS A 77 -9.13 -17.48 0.14
N ILE A 78 -9.26 -16.15 0.03
CA ILE A 78 -8.11 -15.26 -0.15
C ILE A 78 -7.50 -14.97 1.21
N LEU A 79 -8.27 -14.33 2.11
CA LEU A 79 -7.85 -14.00 3.46
C LEU A 79 -9.05 -14.01 4.41
N GLY A 80 -8.93 -14.72 5.53
CA GLY A 80 -9.94 -14.74 6.59
C GLY A 80 -10.08 -13.39 7.31
N ASN A 81 -11.23 -13.13 7.93
CA ASN A 81 -11.45 -11.89 8.68
C ASN A 81 -10.48 -11.74 9.86
N ALA A 82 -10.14 -12.84 10.53
CA ALA A 82 -9.18 -12.84 11.64
C ALA A 82 -7.79 -12.40 11.16
N THR A 83 -7.31 -12.95 10.04
CA THR A 83 -6.04 -12.57 9.42
C THR A 83 -6.02 -11.10 9.02
N LEU A 84 -7.09 -10.59 8.38
CA LEU A 84 -7.21 -9.16 8.06
C LEU A 84 -7.13 -8.26 9.30
N GLN A 85 -7.75 -8.66 10.41
CA GLN A 85 -7.67 -7.93 11.68
C GLN A 85 -6.27 -7.99 12.30
N GLN A 86 -5.56 -9.12 12.18
CA GLN A 86 -4.19 -9.22 12.67
C GLN A 86 -3.24 -8.34 11.85
N ILE A 87 -3.37 -8.34 10.52
CA ILE A 87 -2.61 -7.44 9.64
C ILE A 87 -2.92 -5.98 10.00
N SER A 88 -4.18 -5.62 10.19
CA SER A 88 -4.54 -4.22 10.50
C SER A 88 -4.05 -3.76 11.86
N LYS A 89 -3.84 -4.68 12.81
CA LYS A 89 -3.35 -4.39 14.17
C LYS A 89 -1.83 -4.42 14.30
N ARG A 90 -1.13 -5.18 13.45
CA ARG A 90 0.34 -5.30 13.50
C ARG A 90 1.03 -4.43 12.45
N VAL A 91 0.37 -4.16 11.33
CA VAL A 91 0.89 -3.39 10.18
C VAL A 91 2.27 -3.92 9.77
N PRO A 92 2.37 -5.21 9.42
CA PRO A 92 3.65 -5.82 9.03
C PRO A 92 4.26 -5.06 7.85
N ARG A 93 5.55 -4.77 7.94
CA ARG A 93 6.33 -4.04 6.92
C ARG A 93 7.37 -4.91 6.24
N THR A 94 7.66 -6.08 6.80
CA THR A 94 8.57 -7.06 6.20
C THR A 94 7.84 -8.37 5.90
N THR A 95 8.45 -9.19 5.04
CA THR A 95 7.91 -10.51 4.70
C THR A 95 7.90 -11.41 5.93
N GLU A 96 8.94 -11.34 6.76
CA GLU A 96 9.08 -12.10 7.99
C GLU A 96 7.94 -11.77 8.98
N GLU A 97 7.67 -10.48 9.20
CA GLU A 97 6.56 -10.02 10.05
C GLU A 97 5.20 -10.46 9.50
N LEU A 98 5.05 -10.51 8.17
CA LEU A 98 3.82 -10.95 7.52
C LEU A 98 3.61 -12.46 7.68
N MET A 99 4.67 -13.25 7.57
CA MET A 99 4.64 -14.70 7.77
C MET A 99 4.32 -15.11 9.21
N GLU A 100 4.60 -14.25 10.19
CA GLU A 100 4.19 -14.47 11.59
C GLU A 100 2.67 -14.35 11.81
N ILE A 101 1.90 -13.92 10.80
CA ILE A 101 0.45 -13.80 10.90
C ILE A 101 -0.21 -15.12 10.55
N ASN A 102 -1.03 -15.63 11.48
CA ASN A 102 -1.80 -16.85 11.29
C ASN A 102 -2.68 -16.80 10.02
N GLY A 103 -2.58 -17.85 9.21
CA GLY A 103 -3.30 -17.96 7.93
C GLY A 103 -2.56 -17.33 6.75
N ILE A 104 -1.32 -16.89 6.94
CA ILE A 104 -0.35 -16.60 5.87
C ILE A 104 0.68 -17.74 5.85
N GLY A 105 1.06 -18.21 4.66
CA GLY A 105 2.04 -19.28 4.46
C GLY A 105 2.69 -19.21 3.10
#